data_AF-A0A9W8E557-F1
#
_entry.id   AF-A0A9W8E557-F1
#
_cell.length_a   1.000
_cell.length_b   1.000
_cell.length_c   1.000
_cell.angle_alpha   90.00
_cell.angle_beta   90.00
_cell.angle_gamma   90.00
#
_symmetry.space_group_name_H-M   'P 1'
#
loop_
_entity.id
_entity.type
_entity.pdbx_description
1 polymer ?
#
loop_
_entity_poly.entity_id
_entity_poly.type
_entity_poly.pdbx_seq_one_letter_code
_entity_poly.pdbx_strand_id
1 'polypeptide(L)'
;MSTFPPQVTQSKGLADNVPLRDKLLSLLTEFRQCIRLLFNATQRTCQELLPDSSTASSHPLVITQRLVRLDESLRTLLAEVAYHQRLQARIIDTRQATQSVNQQVLGLVQRLMETKATLETFIRNAEERVHAIDEAERNLVTLDDVVPYANRLSNYTAAPPNFDPKLQNMPTETPYPAETTMRAGLFNQKRNVTDKVVEEAKEEKAELDVDAELMSSFMAHHEHDQGEFVDLLDLDLNPDL
;
A
#
# COMPACT_ATOMS: atom_id res chain seq x y z
N MET A 1 22.97 5.28 -42.29
CA MET A 1 22.30 4.67 -43.46
C MET A 1 20.81 4.60 -43.17
N SER A 2 20.09 5.60 -43.68
CA SER A 2 18.66 5.81 -43.47
C SER A 2 17.90 5.15 -44.62
N THR A 3 17.16 4.08 -44.33
CA THR A 3 16.22 3.48 -45.27
C THR A 3 14.81 3.83 -44.82
N PHE A 4 14.30 4.92 -45.39
CA PHE A 4 12.89 5.26 -45.38
C PHE A 4 12.07 4.12 -45.99
N PRO A 5 10.95 3.70 -45.37
CA PRO A 5 10.00 2.81 -46.04
C PRO A 5 9.22 3.59 -47.12
N PRO A 6 8.82 2.94 -48.23
CA PRO A 6 8.03 3.58 -49.27
C PRO A 6 6.66 3.98 -48.73
N GLN A 7 6.28 5.22 -49.03
CA GLN A 7 4.98 5.81 -48.79
C GLN A 7 3.87 4.87 -49.29
N VAL A 8 3.07 4.34 -48.37
CA VAL A 8 1.82 3.65 -48.69
C VAL A 8 0.86 4.71 -49.20
N THR A 9 0.61 4.69 -50.50
CA THR A 9 -0.40 5.51 -51.18
C THR A 9 -1.75 5.36 -50.48
N GLN A 10 -2.13 6.38 -49.72
CA GLN A 10 -3.49 6.59 -49.23
C GLN A 10 -4.38 6.96 -50.42
N SER A 11 -4.83 5.98 -51.18
CA SER A 11 -5.89 6.21 -52.18
C SER A 11 -6.66 4.92 -52.50
N LYS A 12 -7.36 4.37 -51.50
CA LYS A 12 -8.41 3.35 -51.73
C LYS A 12 -9.39 3.26 -50.56
N GLY A 13 -9.91 4.40 -50.12
CA GLY A 13 -10.60 4.50 -48.82
C GLY A 13 -12.10 4.18 -48.78
N LEU A 14 -12.78 3.85 -49.89
CA LEU A 14 -14.26 3.83 -49.89
C LEU A 14 -14.95 2.52 -50.28
N ALA A 15 -14.26 1.55 -50.89
CA ALA A 15 -14.83 0.24 -51.23
C ALA A 15 -14.38 -0.91 -50.30
N ASP A 16 -13.48 -0.61 -49.35
CA ASP A 16 -12.76 -1.62 -48.56
C ASP A 16 -13.30 -1.86 -47.15
N ASN A 17 -14.45 -1.28 -46.79
CA ASN A 17 -15.05 -1.45 -45.45
C ASN A 17 -15.70 -2.82 -45.20
N VAL A 18 -15.63 -3.76 -46.15
CA VAL A 18 -15.98 -5.16 -45.88
C VAL A 18 -14.77 -5.83 -45.25
N PRO A 19 -14.86 -6.37 -44.02
CA PRO A 19 -13.72 -6.99 -43.38
C PRO A 19 -13.17 -8.11 -44.26
N LEU A 20 -11.85 -8.23 -44.31
CA LEU A 20 -11.13 -9.17 -45.17
C LEU A 20 -11.64 -10.63 -45.03
N ARG A 21 -12.08 -10.96 -43.81
CA ARG A 21 -12.75 -12.22 -43.50
C ARG A 21 -14.05 -12.42 -44.30
N ASP A 22 -14.91 -11.42 -44.36
CA ASP A 22 -16.20 -11.52 -45.03
C ASP A 22 -16.02 -11.54 -46.55
N LYS A 23 -15.01 -10.83 -47.08
CA LYS A 23 -14.57 -10.96 -48.49
C LYS A 23 -14.08 -12.38 -48.82
N LEU A 24 -13.33 -13.02 -47.92
CA LEU A 24 -12.86 -14.39 -48.13
C LEU A 24 -14.03 -15.38 -48.09
N LEU A 25 -14.94 -15.22 -47.12
CA LEU A 25 -16.11 -16.07 -46.98
C LEU A 25 -17.04 -15.95 -48.18
N SER A 26 -17.31 -14.73 -48.69
CA SER A 26 -18.14 -14.55 -49.88
C SER A 26 -17.51 -15.24 -51.09
N LEU A 27 -16.22 -15.04 -51.32
CA LEU A 27 -15.49 -15.63 -52.45
C LEU A 27 -15.46 -17.16 -52.37
N LEU A 28 -15.28 -17.74 -51.17
CA LEU A 28 -15.35 -19.19 -50.96
C LEU A 28 -16.77 -19.72 -51.22
N THR A 29 -17.80 -18.99 -50.80
CA THR A 29 -19.18 -19.39 -51.09
C THR A 29 -19.51 -19.32 -52.58
N GLU A 30 -18.98 -18.34 -53.31
CA GLU A 30 -19.12 -18.23 -54.77
C GLU A 30 -18.34 -19.33 -55.50
N PHE A 31 -17.13 -19.66 -55.04
CA PHE A 31 -16.32 -20.76 -55.57
C PHE A 31 -17.06 -22.10 -55.42
N ARG A 32 -17.61 -22.35 -54.22
CA ARG A 32 -18.46 -23.52 -53.94
C ARG A 32 -19.70 -23.56 -54.85
N GLN A 33 -20.35 -22.42 -55.09
CA GLN A 33 -21.51 -22.34 -55.97
C GLN A 33 -21.12 -22.65 -57.42
N CYS A 34 -19.99 -22.13 -57.91
CA CYS A 34 -19.48 -22.42 -59.25
C CYS A 34 -19.14 -23.91 -59.44
N ILE A 35 -18.56 -24.57 -58.44
CA ILE A 35 -18.30 -26.01 -58.47
C ILE A 35 -19.61 -26.81 -58.58
N ARG A 36 -20.63 -26.47 -57.77
CA ARG A 36 -21.95 -27.12 -57.85
C ARG A 36 -22.60 -26.93 -59.22
N LEU A 37 -22.50 -25.73 -59.79
CA LEU A 37 -23.01 -25.44 -61.14
C LEU A 37 -22.25 -26.22 -62.21
N LEU A 38 -20.93 -26.39 -62.08
CA LEU A 38 -20.12 -27.18 -63.00
C LEU A 38 -20.55 -28.64 -63.00
N PHE A 39 -20.67 -29.27 -61.82
CA PHE A 39 -21.12 -30.66 -61.71
C PHE A 39 -22.52 -30.86 -62.32
N ASN A 40 -23.44 -29.93 -62.06
CA ASN A 40 -24.78 -29.98 -62.63
C ASN A 40 -24.77 -29.80 -64.15
N ALA A 41 -23.92 -28.92 -64.69
CA ALA A 41 -23.76 -28.70 -66.12
C ALA A 41 -23.17 -29.94 -66.81
N THR A 42 -22.10 -30.53 -66.25
CA THR A 42 -21.49 -31.76 -66.79
C THR A 42 -22.45 -32.95 -66.72
N GLN A 43 -23.23 -33.08 -65.65
CA GLN A 43 -24.23 -34.14 -65.52
C GLN A 43 -25.33 -34.02 -66.59
N ARG A 44 -25.76 -32.80 -66.93
CA ARG A 44 -26.72 -32.55 -68.01
C ARG A 44 -26.15 -32.86 -69.39
N THR A 45 -24.88 -32.52 -69.63
CA THR A 45 -24.20 -32.84 -70.89
C THR A 45 -24.01 -34.36 -71.08
N CYS A 46 -23.72 -35.10 -70.00
CA CYS A 46 -23.58 -36.56 -70.05
C CYS A 46 -24.91 -37.32 -70.24
N GLN A 47 -26.06 -36.69 -69.99
CA GLN A 47 -27.40 -37.30 -70.10
C GLN A 47 -28.09 -37.06 -71.47
N GLU A 48 -27.38 -36.54 -72.48
CA GLU A 48 -27.85 -36.40 -73.88
C GLU A 48 -29.16 -35.58 -74.07
N LEU A 49 -29.37 -34.51 -73.30
CA LEU A 49 -30.34 -33.48 -73.68
C LEU A 49 -29.66 -32.46 -74.62
N LEU A 50 -30.14 -32.34 -75.87
CA LEU A 50 -29.63 -31.39 -76.85
C LEU A 50 -29.54 -29.95 -76.29
N PRO A 51 -28.56 -29.14 -76.76
CA PRO A 51 -28.35 -27.79 -76.27
C PRO A 51 -29.38 -26.84 -76.91
N ASP A 52 -30.51 -26.62 -76.23
CA ASP A 52 -31.35 -25.47 -76.56
C ASP A 52 -30.55 -24.18 -76.29
N SER A 53 -30.67 -23.23 -77.22
CA SER A 53 -29.95 -21.94 -77.32
C SER A 53 -30.04 -21.03 -76.08
N SER A 54 -30.81 -21.42 -75.07
CA SER A 54 -30.92 -20.75 -73.76
C SER A 54 -29.81 -21.12 -72.77
N THR A 55 -28.94 -22.10 -73.10
CA THR A 55 -27.93 -22.67 -72.18
C THR A 55 -26.50 -22.18 -72.38
N ALA A 56 -26.27 -21.15 -73.21
CA ALA A 56 -24.93 -20.59 -73.47
C ALA A 56 -24.21 -20.11 -72.20
N SER A 57 -24.94 -19.70 -71.15
CA SER A 57 -24.39 -19.29 -69.85
C SER A 57 -24.07 -20.46 -68.91
N SER A 58 -24.55 -21.67 -69.22
CA SER A 58 -24.33 -22.90 -68.46
C SER A 58 -23.35 -23.86 -69.14
N HIS A 59 -22.76 -23.44 -70.27
CA HIS A 59 -21.75 -24.24 -70.93
C HIS A 59 -20.55 -24.45 -69.97
N PRO A 60 -20.06 -25.69 -69.80
CA PRO A 60 -19.02 -26.02 -68.82
C PRO A 60 -17.78 -25.13 -68.97
N LEU A 61 -17.45 -24.72 -70.21
CA LEU A 61 -16.33 -23.83 -70.52
C LEU A 61 -16.46 -22.42 -69.90
N VAL A 62 -17.66 -21.85 -69.84
CA VAL A 62 -17.92 -20.53 -69.24
C VAL A 62 -17.78 -20.62 -67.72
N ILE A 63 -18.24 -21.72 -67.12
CA ILE A 63 -18.13 -21.96 -65.67
C ILE A 63 -16.66 -22.19 -65.28
N THR A 64 -15.88 -22.92 -66.07
CA THR A 64 -14.44 -23.10 -65.83
C THR A 64 -13.67 -21.78 -65.96
N GLN A 65 -14.01 -20.92 -66.93
CA GLN A 65 -13.39 -19.59 -67.03
C GLN A 65 -13.72 -18.71 -65.83
N ARG A 66 -14.95 -18.78 -65.32
CA ARG A 66 -15.34 -18.09 -64.08
C ARG A 66 -14.58 -18.63 -62.86
N LEU A 67 -14.35 -19.95 -62.79
CA LEU A 67 -13.58 -20.58 -61.72
C LEU A 67 -12.13 -20.11 -61.70
N VAL A 68 -11.48 -20.01 -62.88
CA VAL A 68 -10.11 -19.50 -63.01
C VAL A 68 -10.01 -18.05 -62.51
N ARG A 69 -10.95 -17.18 -62.90
CA ARG A 69 -10.99 -15.79 -62.42
C ARG A 69 -11.21 -15.68 -60.91
N LEU A 70 -12.07 -16.54 -60.35
CA LEU A 70 -12.28 -16.60 -58.89
C LEU A 70 -11.03 -17.09 -58.16
N ASP A 71 -10.33 -18.08 -58.70
CA ASP A 71 -9.07 -18.58 -58.14
C ASP A 71 -7.97 -17.52 -58.17
N GLU A 72 -7.85 -16.74 -59.24
CA GLU A 72 -6.95 -15.58 -59.30
C GLU A 72 -7.28 -14.54 -58.21
N SER A 73 -8.56 -14.21 -58.04
CA SER A 73 -9.03 -13.29 -57.00
C SER A 73 -8.80 -13.83 -55.57
N LEU A 74 -8.95 -15.15 -55.37
CA LEU A 74 -8.66 -15.81 -54.11
C LEU A 74 -7.17 -15.72 -53.79
N ARG A 75 -6.30 -15.96 -54.78
CA ARG A 75 -4.84 -15.85 -54.61
C ARG A 75 -4.42 -14.44 -54.22
N THR A 76 -4.97 -13.41 -54.85
CA THR A 76 -4.65 -12.03 -54.49
C THR A 76 -5.10 -11.70 -53.06
N LEU A 77 -6.29 -12.17 -52.66
CA LEU A 77 -6.80 -11.96 -51.31
C LEU A 77 -5.97 -12.70 -50.25
N LEU A 78 -5.53 -13.93 -50.53
CA LEU A 78 -4.67 -14.68 -49.63
C LEU A 78 -3.29 -14.01 -49.46
N ALA A 79 -2.74 -13.43 -50.52
CA ALA A 79 -1.51 -12.65 -50.43
C ALA A 79 -1.69 -11.41 -49.53
N GLU A 80 -2.84 -10.74 -49.62
CA GLU A 80 -3.21 -9.62 -48.74
C GLU A 80 -3.36 -10.07 -47.28
N VAL A 81 -4.05 -11.19 -47.02
CA VAL A 81 -4.16 -11.79 -45.67
C VAL A 81 -2.78 -12.10 -45.10
N ALA A 82 -1.91 -12.74 -45.87
CA ALA A 82 -0.56 -13.10 -45.42
C ALA A 82 0.26 -11.84 -45.09
N TYR A 83 0.10 -10.76 -45.87
CA TYR A 83 0.72 -9.47 -45.57
C TYR A 83 0.19 -8.88 -44.26
N HIS A 84 -1.14 -8.84 -44.07
CA HIS A 84 -1.74 -8.37 -42.82
C HIS A 84 -1.32 -9.18 -41.61
N GLN A 85 -1.20 -10.51 -41.74
CA GLN A 85 -0.73 -11.37 -40.65
C GLN A 85 0.71 -11.06 -40.24
N ARG A 86 1.60 -10.83 -41.22
CA ARG A 86 2.99 -10.41 -40.94
C ARG A 86 3.05 -9.06 -40.26
N LEU A 87 2.23 -8.10 -40.72
CA LEU A 87 2.15 -6.79 -40.10
C LEU A 87 1.61 -6.89 -38.66
N GLN A 88 0.58 -7.71 -38.44
CA GLN A 88 -0.01 -7.94 -37.14
C GLN A 88 0.99 -8.59 -36.16
N ALA A 89 1.77 -9.57 -36.62
CA ALA A 89 2.84 -10.15 -35.82
C ALA A 89 3.84 -9.07 -35.39
N ARG A 90 4.28 -8.22 -36.34
CA ARG A 90 5.17 -7.10 -36.04
C ARG A 90 4.57 -6.08 -35.07
N ILE A 91 3.27 -5.79 -35.16
CA ILE A 91 2.56 -4.90 -34.22
C ILE A 91 2.53 -5.53 -32.82
N ILE A 92 2.29 -6.83 -32.72
CA ILE A 92 2.30 -7.54 -31.44
C ILE A 92 3.70 -7.48 -30.81
N ASP A 93 4.75 -7.73 -31.60
CA ASP A 93 6.14 -7.68 -31.12
C ASP A 93 6.53 -6.29 -30.62
N THR A 94 6.21 -5.23 -31.37
CA THR A 94 6.51 -3.85 -30.94
C THR A 94 5.71 -3.46 -29.71
N ARG A 95 4.45 -3.91 -29.60
CA ARG A 95 3.63 -3.69 -28.41
C ARG A 95 4.20 -4.38 -27.17
N GLN A 96 4.65 -5.62 -27.30
CA GLN A 96 5.30 -6.36 -26.22
C GLN A 96 6.61 -5.68 -25.80
N ALA A 97 7.43 -5.25 -26.75
CA ALA A 97 8.66 -4.50 -26.46
C ALA A 97 8.37 -3.20 -25.69
N THR A 98 7.36 -2.45 -26.12
CA THR A 98 6.94 -1.20 -25.46
C THR A 98 6.43 -1.47 -24.05
N GLN A 99 5.64 -2.54 -23.87
CA GLN A 99 5.13 -2.94 -22.57
C GLN A 99 6.25 -3.36 -21.62
N SER A 100 7.26 -4.09 -22.10
CA SER A 100 8.43 -4.48 -21.31
C SER A 100 9.23 -3.26 -20.84
N VAL A 101 9.50 -2.31 -21.74
CA VAL A 101 10.19 -1.06 -21.39
C VAL A 101 9.39 -0.27 -20.37
N ASN A 102 8.07 -0.16 -20.53
CA ASN A 102 7.23 0.55 -19.58
C ASN A 102 7.26 -0.09 -18.18
N GLN A 103 7.24 -1.43 -18.11
CA GLN A 103 7.39 -2.15 -16.84
C GLN A 103 8.73 -1.84 -16.16
N GLN A 104 9.83 -1.77 -16.93
CA GLN A 104 11.15 -1.41 -16.39
C GLN A 104 11.18 0.03 -15.86
N VAL A 105 10.57 0.97 -16.59
CA VAL A 105 10.48 2.38 -16.16
C VAL A 105 9.69 2.49 -14.85
N LEU A 106 8.54 1.82 -14.75
CA LEU A 106 7.76 1.81 -13.51
C LEU A 106 8.53 1.19 -12.35
N GLY A 107 9.25 0.08 -12.58
CA GLY A 107 10.12 -0.52 -11.57
C GLY A 107 11.25 0.41 -11.11
N LEU A 108 11.85 1.18 -12.03
CA LEU A 108 12.86 2.18 -11.67
C LEU A 108 12.28 3.33 -10.85
N VAL A 109 11.11 3.84 -11.24
CA VAL A 109 10.41 4.91 -10.51
C VAL A 109 10.05 4.44 -9.10
N GLN A 110 9.52 3.22 -8.96
CA GLN A 110 9.21 2.65 -7.65
C GLN A 110 10.46 2.56 -6.77
N ARG A 111 11.55 2.00 -7.30
CA ARG A 111 12.81 1.90 -6.57
C ARG A 111 13.36 3.26 -6.17
N LEU A 112 13.24 4.26 -7.05
CA LEU A 112 13.64 5.63 -6.75
C LEU A 112 12.80 6.23 -5.61
N MET A 113 11.49 6.01 -5.61
CA MET A 113 10.62 6.45 -4.52
C MET A 113 10.96 5.77 -3.19
N GLU A 114 11.23 4.47 -3.20
CA GLU A 114 11.68 3.72 -2.01
C GLU A 114 13.02 4.26 -1.48
N THR A 115 14.00 4.51 -2.36
CA THR A 115 15.28 5.10 -1.97
C THR A 115 15.14 6.53 -1.46
N LYS A 116 14.22 7.31 -2.02
CA LYS A 116 13.92 8.65 -1.53
C LYS A 116 13.32 8.58 -0.12
N ALA A 117 12.32 7.73 0.10
CA ALA A 117 11.68 7.59 1.42
C ALA A 117 12.67 7.13 2.49
N THR A 118 13.55 6.18 2.17
CA THR A 118 14.61 5.72 3.10
C THR A 118 15.66 6.80 3.37
N LEU A 119 15.98 7.64 2.39
CA LEU A 119 16.89 8.77 2.60
C LEU A 119 16.22 9.85 3.48
N GLU A 120 14.93 10.12 3.29
CA GLU A 120 14.17 11.07 4.11
C GLU A 120 14.04 10.61 5.57
N THR A 121 13.89 9.30 5.83
CA THR A 121 13.94 8.78 7.20
C THR A 121 15.35 8.85 7.77
N PHE A 122 16.38 8.57 6.98
CA PHE A 122 17.77 8.71 7.41
C PHE A 122 18.13 10.16 7.78
N ILE A 123 17.68 11.15 6.99
CA ILE A 123 17.88 12.57 7.29
C ILE A 123 17.19 12.95 8.59
N ARG A 124 15.91 12.57 8.78
CA ARG A 124 15.18 12.84 10.03
C ARG A 124 15.88 12.22 11.25
N ASN A 125 16.30 10.96 11.16
CA ASN A 125 17.05 10.30 12.23
C ASN A 125 18.40 10.99 12.50
N ALA A 126 19.06 11.52 11.48
CA ALA A 126 20.31 12.26 11.64
C ALA A 126 20.07 13.61 12.34
N GLU A 127 19.01 14.32 11.98
CA GLU A 127 18.59 15.57 12.63
C GLU A 127 18.23 15.34 14.11
N GLU A 128 17.46 14.29 14.42
CA GLU A 128 17.15 13.89 15.80
C GLU A 128 18.41 13.57 16.61
N ARG A 129 19.38 12.87 15.99
CA ARG A 129 20.66 12.58 16.65
C ARG A 129 21.48 13.83 16.91
N VAL A 130 21.53 14.76 15.97
CA VAL A 130 22.21 16.04 16.17
C VAL A 130 21.55 16.80 17.32
N HIS A 131 20.22 16.83 17.36
CA HIS A 131 19.49 17.46 18.47
C HIS A 131 19.79 16.80 19.81
N ALA A 132 19.79 15.46 19.88
CA ALA A 132 20.12 14.73 21.09
C ALA A 132 21.57 14.96 21.54
N ILE A 133 22.51 15.12 20.60
CA ILE A 133 23.90 15.51 20.89
C ILE A 133 23.92 16.93 21.46
N ASP A 134 23.25 17.89 20.83
CA ASP A 134 23.20 19.29 21.31
C ASP A 134 22.58 19.37 22.72
N GLU A 135 21.55 18.57 23.00
CA GLU A 135 20.95 18.47 24.34
C GLU A 135 21.89 17.81 25.36
N ALA A 136 22.62 16.76 24.97
CA ALA A 136 23.61 16.11 25.82
C ALA A 136 24.82 17.03 26.08
N GLU A 137 25.21 17.84 25.08
CA GLU A 137 26.26 18.87 25.23
C GLU A 137 25.83 20.00 26.17
N ARG A 138 24.54 20.38 26.14
CA ARG A 138 23.99 21.35 27.12
C ARG A 138 23.90 20.76 28.51
N ASN A 139 23.53 19.49 28.63
CA ASN A 139 23.39 18.77 29.89
C ASN A 139 24.55 17.78 30.09
N LEU A 140 25.79 18.29 30.11
CA LEU A 140 26.95 17.43 30.37
C LEU A 140 26.85 16.83 31.78
N VAL A 141 26.52 15.54 31.85
CA VAL A 141 26.64 14.77 33.09
C VAL A 141 28.08 14.28 33.18
N THR A 142 28.75 14.62 34.27
CA THR A 142 30.14 14.20 34.47
C THR A 142 30.20 12.71 34.78
N LEU A 143 31.25 12.03 34.31
CA LEU A 143 31.48 10.62 34.68
C LEU A 143 31.61 10.42 36.19
N ASP A 144 32.06 11.46 36.90
CA ASP A 144 32.21 11.45 38.35
C ASP A 144 30.86 11.36 39.08
N ASP A 145 29.77 11.82 38.46
CA ASP A 145 28.41 11.69 39.01
C ASP A 145 27.72 10.38 38.57
N VAL A 146 27.94 9.95 37.33
CA VAL A 146 27.28 8.76 36.74
C VAL A 146 27.77 7.47 37.39
N VAL A 147 29.08 7.30 37.56
CA VAL A 147 29.66 6.06 38.12
C VAL A 147 29.18 5.76 39.54
N PRO A 148 29.23 6.71 40.51
CA PRO A 148 28.73 6.44 41.85
C PRO A 148 27.21 6.25 41.88
N TYR A 149 26.45 6.96 41.03
CA TYR A 149 25.00 6.76 40.94
C TYR A 149 24.66 5.37 40.37
N ALA A 150 25.34 4.93 39.32
CA ALA A 150 25.18 3.60 38.74
C ALA A 150 25.52 2.49 39.76
N ASN A 151 26.60 2.66 40.54
CA ASN A 151 26.94 1.73 41.62
C ASN A 151 25.86 1.67 42.70
N ARG A 152 25.25 2.81 43.07
CA ARG A 152 24.11 2.82 44.01
C ARG A 152 22.90 2.10 43.42
N LEU A 153 22.59 2.35 42.16
CA LEU A 153 21.45 1.73 41.47
C LEU A 153 21.65 0.21 41.28
N SER A 154 22.88 -0.24 41.07
CA SER A 154 23.20 -1.66 40.90
C SER A 154 22.77 -2.50 42.10
N ASN A 155 22.79 -1.96 43.32
CA ASN A 155 22.36 -2.68 44.52
C ASN A 155 20.86 -3.00 44.52
N TYR A 156 20.05 -2.19 43.83
CA TYR A 156 18.58 -2.33 43.75
C TYR A 156 18.11 -3.04 42.47
N THR A 157 18.95 -3.08 41.44
CA THR A 157 18.57 -3.55 40.10
C THR A 157 19.26 -4.85 39.69
N ALA A 158 20.44 -5.15 40.22
CA ALA A 158 21.16 -6.38 39.93
C ALA A 158 20.93 -7.43 41.04
N ALA A 159 20.59 -8.66 40.65
CA ALA A 159 20.62 -9.78 41.58
C ALA A 159 22.08 -10.04 41.98
N PRO A 160 22.40 -10.14 43.29
CA PRO A 160 23.77 -10.41 43.75
C PRO A 160 24.35 -11.67 43.08
N PRO A 161 25.68 -11.71 42.81
CA PRO A 161 26.31 -12.92 42.31
C PRO A 161 26.09 -14.06 43.31
N ASN A 162 25.46 -15.15 42.84
CA ASN A 162 24.95 -16.29 43.63
C ASN A 162 23.59 -16.09 44.35
N PHE A 163 22.73 -15.18 43.88
CA PHE A 163 21.36 -15.09 44.37
C PHE A 163 20.56 -16.36 44.02
N ASP A 164 20.28 -17.19 45.03
CA ASP A 164 19.34 -18.30 44.93
C ASP A 164 18.01 -17.88 45.59
N PRO A 165 16.90 -17.78 44.83
CA PRO A 165 15.60 -17.37 45.36
C PRO A 165 15.03 -18.31 46.43
N LYS A 166 15.63 -19.49 46.63
CA LYS A 166 15.25 -20.46 47.67
C LYS A 166 16.01 -20.27 48.99
N LEU A 167 17.14 -19.57 48.96
CA LEU A 167 17.96 -19.28 50.14
C LEU A 167 17.63 -17.88 50.64
N GLN A 168 16.57 -17.79 51.45
CA GLN A 168 16.01 -16.55 52.00
C GLN A 168 16.95 -15.79 52.98
N ASN A 169 18.19 -16.25 53.14
CA ASN A 169 19.16 -15.70 54.10
C ASN A 169 20.15 -14.69 53.49
N MET A 170 20.07 -14.39 52.19
CA MET A 170 20.90 -13.36 51.57
C MET A 170 20.24 -11.98 51.71
N PRO A 171 20.88 -10.98 52.34
CA PRO A 171 20.35 -9.64 52.44
C PRO A 171 20.33 -9.00 51.04
N THR A 172 19.17 -9.07 50.38
CA THR A 172 18.92 -8.45 49.09
C THR A 172 17.93 -7.33 49.32
N GLU A 173 18.29 -6.11 48.92
CA GLU A 173 17.37 -4.98 49.00
C GLU A 173 16.26 -5.16 47.96
N THR A 174 15.02 -4.93 48.38
CA THR A 174 13.86 -5.04 47.49
C THR A 174 13.90 -3.90 46.46
N PRO A 175 13.42 -4.12 45.22
CA PRO A 175 13.44 -3.11 44.16
C PRO A 175 12.53 -1.89 44.47
N TYR A 176 11.66 -2.01 45.47
CA TYR A 176 10.83 -0.95 46.01
C TYR A 176 11.09 -0.80 47.51
N PRO A 177 10.86 0.41 48.09
CA PRO A 177 11.04 0.63 49.52
C PRO A 177 10.11 -0.28 50.34
N ALA A 178 10.66 -0.99 51.32
CA ALA A 178 9.90 -1.85 52.20
C ALA A 178 9.00 -1.02 53.14
N GLU A 179 7.85 -1.57 53.55
CA GLU A 179 6.88 -0.89 54.40
C GLU A 179 7.49 -0.35 55.70
N THR A 180 8.40 -1.11 56.31
CA THR A 180 9.14 -0.71 57.52
C THR A 180 9.99 0.53 57.27
N THR A 181 10.69 0.60 56.13
CA THR A 181 11.49 1.77 55.73
C THR A 181 10.61 2.97 55.38
N MET A 182 9.47 2.75 54.74
CA MET A 182 8.48 3.81 54.46
C MET A 182 7.92 4.38 55.78
N ARG A 183 7.56 3.52 56.73
CA ARG A 183 7.04 3.90 58.05
C ARG A 183 8.06 4.66 58.89
N ALA A 184 9.32 4.28 58.81
CA ALA A 184 10.44 4.98 59.46
C ALA A 184 10.88 6.26 58.74
N GLY A 185 10.34 6.54 57.54
CA GLY A 185 10.70 7.70 56.75
C GLY A 185 10.32 9.03 57.40
N LEU A 186 11.08 10.07 57.06
CA LEU A 186 10.91 11.43 57.58
C LEU A 186 9.49 11.99 57.37
N PHE A 187 8.82 11.57 56.30
CA PHE A 187 7.44 11.96 56.02
C PHE A 187 6.46 11.47 57.10
N ASN A 188 6.57 10.21 57.51
CA ASN A 188 5.75 9.63 58.58
C ASN A 188 6.14 10.14 59.96
N GLN A 189 7.43 10.44 60.18
CA GLN A 189 7.88 11.07 61.41
C GLN A 189 7.29 12.48 61.58
N LYS A 190 7.26 13.30 60.52
CA LYS A 190 6.67 14.64 60.56
C LYS A 190 5.16 14.60 60.80
N ARG A 191 4.46 13.62 60.21
CA ARG A 191 3.02 13.40 60.44
C ARG A 191 2.70 13.08 61.91
N ASN A 192 3.52 12.25 62.56
CA ASN A 192 3.34 11.92 63.97
C ASN A 192 3.69 13.09 64.92
N VAL A 193 4.50 14.06 64.48
CA VAL A 193 4.84 15.26 65.26
C VAL A 193 3.72 16.29 65.19
N THR A 194 3.09 16.48 64.03
CA THR A 194 1.94 17.39 63.91
C THR A 194 0.76 16.96 64.76
N ASP A 195 0.49 15.66 64.86
CA ASP A 195 -0.60 15.13 65.69
C ASP A 195 -0.34 15.33 67.20
N LYS A 196 0.92 15.32 67.64
CA LYS A 196 1.28 15.60 69.05
C LYS A 196 1.17 17.08 69.41
N VAL A 197 1.52 17.98 68.49
CA VAL A 197 1.42 19.44 68.70
C VAL A 197 -0.05 19.90 68.78
N VAL A 198 -0.97 19.22 68.10
CA VAL A 198 -2.42 19.52 68.17
C VAL A 198 -3.04 19.07 69.50
N GLU A 199 -2.56 17.99 70.10
CA GLU A 199 -3.08 17.51 71.39
C GLU A 199 -2.56 18.33 72.58
N GLU A 200 -1.30 18.78 72.56
CA GLU A 200 -0.75 19.66 73.62
C GLU A 200 -1.34 21.08 73.58
N ALA A 201 -1.77 21.57 72.40
CA ALA A 201 -2.40 22.88 72.27
C ALA A 201 -3.88 22.93 72.69
N LYS A 202 -4.52 21.79 72.97
CA LYS A 202 -5.93 21.73 73.44
C LYS A 202 -6.08 21.94 74.94
N GLU A 203 -5.05 21.71 75.76
CA GLU A 203 -5.17 21.85 77.21
C GLU A 203 -4.94 23.29 77.72
N GLU A 204 -4.37 24.18 76.92
CA GLU A 204 -3.99 25.55 77.38
C GLU A 204 -4.91 26.69 76.90
N LYS A 205 -6.00 26.42 76.19
CA LYS A 205 -6.92 27.48 75.70
C LYS A 205 -8.39 27.17 75.97
N ALA A 206 -8.74 27.09 77.25
CA ALA A 206 -10.08 27.48 77.69
C ALA A 206 -10.07 29.00 77.92
N GLU A 207 -11.06 29.67 77.32
CA GLU A 207 -11.31 31.14 77.35
C GLU A 207 -10.46 31.98 76.40
N LEU A 208 -10.98 32.21 75.19
CA LEU A 208 -10.94 33.50 74.48
C LEU A 208 -12.04 33.45 73.41
N ASP A 209 -13.12 34.21 73.61
CA ASP A 209 -14.16 34.48 72.61
C ASP A 209 -13.51 35.11 71.38
N VAL A 210 -13.72 34.52 70.19
CA VAL A 210 -13.27 35.09 68.92
C VAL A 210 -14.51 35.38 68.07
N ASP A 211 -14.68 36.66 67.74
CA ASP A 211 -15.85 37.22 67.06
C ASP A 211 -16.24 36.46 65.78
N ALA A 212 -17.47 35.92 65.77
CA ALA A 212 -18.04 35.12 64.68
C ALA A 212 -18.12 35.87 63.33
N GLU A 213 -17.99 37.20 63.33
CA GLU A 213 -18.08 38.04 62.14
C GLU A 213 -16.78 38.03 61.30
N LEU A 214 -15.63 37.70 61.89
CA LEU A 214 -14.37 37.61 61.15
C LEU A 214 -14.18 36.24 60.46
N MET A 215 -14.74 35.17 61.05
CA MET A 215 -14.72 33.83 60.44
C MET A 215 -15.66 33.70 59.24
N SER A 216 -16.78 34.44 59.21
CA SER A 216 -17.69 34.43 58.07
C SER A 216 -17.10 35.11 56.83
N SER A 217 -16.28 36.16 57.02
CA SER A 217 -15.63 36.87 55.92
C SER A 217 -14.52 36.06 55.23
N PHE A 218 -13.84 35.16 55.96
CA PHE A 218 -12.84 34.25 55.36
C PHE A 218 -13.48 33.08 54.59
N MET A 219 -14.71 32.68 54.94
CA MET A 219 -15.44 31.62 54.22
C MET A 219 -16.18 32.15 52.97
N ALA A 220 -16.53 33.43 52.93
CA ALA A 220 -17.28 34.03 51.80
C ALA A 220 -16.46 34.22 50.50
N HIS A 221 -15.14 34.01 50.53
CA HIS A 221 -14.27 34.14 49.36
C HIS A 221 -13.76 32.80 48.77
N HIS A 222 -14.37 31.67 49.17
CA HIS A 222 -14.04 30.35 48.61
C HIS A 222 -15.21 29.62 47.95
N GLU A 223 -16.22 30.37 47.49
CA GLU A 223 -17.20 29.86 46.53
C GLU A 223 -16.78 30.20 45.10
N HIS A 224 -15.76 29.51 44.60
CA HIS A 224 -15.66 29.16 43.19
C HIS A 224 -14.90 27.84 43.07
N ASP A 225 -15.55 26.90 42.37
CA ASP A 225 -14.97 25.71 41.74
C ASP A 225 -14.90 24.38 42.52
N GLN A 226 -16.02 23.95 43.10
CA GLN A 226 -16.26 22.52 43.42
C GLN A 226 -16.85 21.72 42.25
N GLY A 227 -16.64 22.16 41.00
CA GLY A 227 -17.13 21.50 39.79
C GLY A 227 -16.15 20.52 39.11
N GLU A 228 -14.83 20.64 39.35
CA GLU A 228 -13.81 19.92 38.56
C GLU A 228 -13.04 18.82 39.31
N PHE A 229 -13.60 18.23 40.37
CA PHE A 229 -12.92 17.12 41.09
C PHE A 229 -13.55 15.74 40.88
N VAL A 230 -14.55 15.61 40.01
CA VAL A 230 -15.21 14.31 39.72
C VAL A 230 -14.75 13.69 38.40
N ASP A 231 -14.04 14.44 37.54
CA ASP A 231 -13.59 13.97 36.21
C ASP A 231 -12.14 13.43 36.19
N LEU A 232 -11.41 13.44 37.32
CA LEU A 232 -10.03 12.96 37.39
C LEU A 232 -9.91 11.45 37.67
N LEU A 233 -11.03 10.76 37.93
CA LEU A 233 -11.06 9.33 38.26
C LEU A 233 -11.90 8.47 37.31
N ASP A 234 -12.48 9.04 36.26
CA ASP A 234 -13.19 8.29 35.22
C ASP A 234 -12.28 8.04 34.00
N LEU A 235 -11.08 7.50 34.26
CA LEU A 235 -10.24 6.93 33.22
C LEU A 235 -10.85 5.59 32.78
N ASP A 236 -11.61 5.63 31.70
CA ASP A 236 -12.00 4.46 30.92
C ASP A 236 -10.74 3.66 30.54
N LEU A 237 -10.55 2.52 31.21
CA LEU A 237 -9.40 1.64 31.05
C LEU A 237 -9.54 0.64 29.89
N ASN A 238 -10.48 0.83 28.96
CA ASN A 238 -10.57 0.00 27.74
C ASN A 238 -10.94 0.79 26.46
N PRO A 239 -9.98 1.39 25.74
CA PRO A 239 -10.22 1.87 24.39
C PRO A 239 -9.84 0.87 23.28
N ASP A 240 -9.60 -0.42 23.58
CA ASP A 240 -9.39 -1.44 22.53
C ASP A 240 -9.64 -2.88 23.04
N LEU A 241 -10.84 -3.40 22.73
CA LEU A 241 -11.12 -4.82 22.50
C LEU A 241 -12.31 -4.98 21.54
#